data_AF-A0A350BDX0-F1
#
_entry.id   AF-A0A350BDX0-F1
#
_cell.length_a   1.000
_cell.length_b   1.000
_cell.length_c   1.000
_cell.angle_alpha   90.00
_cell.angle_beta   90.00
_cell.angle_gamma   90.00
#
_symmetry.space_group_name_H-M   'P 1'
#
loop_
_entity.id
_entity.type
_entity.pdbx_description
1 polymer ?
#
loop_
_entity_poly.entity_id
_entity_poly.type
_entity_poly.pdbx_seq_one_letter_code
_entity_poly.pdbx_strand_id
1 'polypeptide(L)'
;AVPSDKAFLTSLPGVGIKTANVVRAELFHIPEIAVDTHVTRIAKRLGFVKMSDDVTTIEKKLRKRLPIERYIKTHHQMIHFGRYYCQARGMKCAHCPLVDICREKNKNLAVEK
;
A
#
# COMPACT_ATOMS: atom_id res chain seq x y z
N ALA A 1 22.23 -2.40 18.84
CA ALA A 1 21.37 -1.47 18.09
C ALA A 1 20.74 -2.22 16.92
N VAL A 2 19.53 -1.87 16.49
CA VAL A 2 18.92 -2.44 15.28
C VAL A 2 19.68 -1.89 14.06
N PRO A 3 20.13 -2.71 13.11
CA PRO A 3 20.82 -2.23 11.91
C PRO A 3 19.82 -1.74 10.85
N SER A 4 20.25 -0.79 10.01
CA SER A 4 19.43 -0.27 8.92
C SER A 4 19.55 -1.07 7.61
N ASP A 5 20.57 -1.94 7.48
CA ASP A 5 20.79 -2.70 6.25
C ASP A 5 19.66 -3.68 5.94
N LYS A 6 19.15 -3.64 4.70
CA LYS A 6 17.99 -4.42 4.29
C LYS A 6 18.30 -5.91 4.17
N ALA A 7 19.49 -6.27 3.67
CA ALA A 7 19.89 -7.66 3.50
C ALA A 7 20.03 -8.34 4.87
N PHE A 8 20.69 -7.65 5.81
CA PHE A 8 20.79 -8.11 7.19
C PHE A 8 19.42 -8.25 7.85
N LEU A 9 18.56 -7.22 7.78
CA LEU A 9 17.21 -7.30 8.36
C LEU A 9 16.44 -8.50 7.80
N THR A 10 16.52 -8.76 6.50
CA THR A 10 15.81 -9.88 5.86
C THR A 10 16.43 -11.25 6.17
N SER A 11 17.69 -11.31 6.62
CA SER A 11 18.31 -12.56 7.08
C SER A 11 17.84 -13.00 8.48
N LEU A 12 17.17 -12.12 9.23
CA LEU A 12 16.69 -12.44 10.56
C LEU A 12 15.47 -13.39 10.48
N PRO A 13 15.40 -14.45 11.30
CA PRO A 13 14.24 -15.34 11.35
C PRO A 13 12.95 -14.56 11.61
N GLY A 14 11.94 -14.77 10.75
CA GLY A 14 10.64 -14.09 10.84
C GLY A 14 10.58 -12.68 10.23
N VAL A 15 11.69 -12.14 9.71
CA VAL A 15 11.73 -10.81 9.08
C VAL A 15 11.71 -10.95 7.56
N GLY A 16 10.53 -10.79 6.96
CA GLY A 16 10.39 -10.68 5.51
C GLY A 16 10.70 -9.27 4.98
N ILE A 17 10.74 -9.14 3.64
CA ILE A 17 10.97 -7.87 2.92
C ILE A 17 10.04 -6.75 3.42
N LYS A 18 8.77 -7.07 3.66
CA LYS A 18 7.79 -6.09 4.18
C LYS A 18 8.21 -5.56 5.54
N THR A 19 8.59 -6.44 6.46
CA THR A 19 8.99 -6.05 7.82
C THR A 19 10.27 -5.22 7.77
N ALA A 20 11.27 -5.64 6.98
CA ALA A 20 12.49 -4.87 6.78
C ALA A 20 12.22 -3.46 6.22
N ASN A 21 11.34 -3.34 5.23
CA ASN A 21 10.95 -2.03 4.67
C ASN A 21 10.27 -1.13 5.72
N VAL A 22 9.39 -1.67 6.57
CA VAL A 22 8.73 -0.90 7.64
C VAL A 22 9.75 -0.40 8.66
N VAL A 23 10.67 -1.26 9.11
CA VAL A 23 11.73 -0.84 10.05
C VAL A 23 12.59 0.28 9.43
N ARG A 24 13.00 0.12 8.17
CA ARG A 24 13.78 1.13 7.44
C ARG A 24 13.04 2.46 7.28
N ALA A 25 11.75 2.42 6.99
CA ALA A 25 10.90 3.60 6.88
C ALA A 25 10.72 4.32 8.23
N GLU A 26 10.24 3.60 9.25
CA GLU A 26 9.82 4.24 10.50
C GLU A 26 10.98 4.57 11.45
N LEU A 27 11.97 3.67 11.56
CA LEU A 27 13.08 3.86 12.50
C LEU A 27 14.19 4.73 11.89
N PHE A 28 14.47 4.56 10.60
CA PHE A 28 15.61 5.20 9.93
C PHE A 28 15.21 6.28 8.93
N HIS A 29 13.91 6.54 8.74
CA HIS A 29 13.40 7.54 7.80
C HIS A 29 13.88 7.31 6.35
N ILE A 30 14.23 6.07 6.02
CA ILE A 30 14.64 5.70 4.66
C ILE A 30 13.38 5.57 3.81
N PRO A 31 13.26 6.28 2.68
CA PRO A 31 12.05 6.27 1.87
C PRO A 31 11.85 4.89 1.22
N GLU A 32 10.99 4.09 1.85
CA GLU A 32 10.56 2.78 1.38
C GLU A 32 9.03 2.72 1.33
N ILE A 33 8.47 1.98 0.38
CA ILE A 33 7.03 1.68 0.33
C ILE A 33 6.86 0.20 0.67
N ALA A 34 6.35 -0.09 1.87
CA ALA A 34 6.04 -1.46 2.26
C ALA A 34 4.69 -1.88 1.65
N VAL A 35 4.71 -2.69 0.60
CA VAL A 35 3.47 -3.14 -0.05
C VAL A 35 2.85 -4.27 0.77
N ASP A 36 1.73 -3.98 1.44
CA ASP A 36 0.92 -4.95 2.18
C ASP A 36 -0.40 -5.27 1.45
N THR A 37 -1.33 -5.94 2.13
CA THR A 37 -2.63 -6.30 1.55
C THR A 37 -3.54 -5.09 1.26
N HIS A 38 -3.41 -4.00 2.03
CA HIS A 38 -4.15 -2.76 1.79
C HIS A 38 -3.58 -2.02 0.58
N VAL A 39 -2.26 -1.82 0.56
CA VAL A 39 -1.54 -1.14 -0.54
C VAL A 39 -1.76 -1.88 -1.85
N THR A 40 -1.60 -3.21 -1.85
CA THR A 40 -1.83 -4.06 -3.03
C THR A 40 -3.25 -3.89 -3.56
N ARG A 41 -4.25 -3.98 -2.69
CA ARG A 41 -5.67 -3.86 -3.07
C ARG A 41 -5.98 -2.50 -3.65
N ILE A 42 -5.56 -1.42 -2.98
CA ILE A 42 -5.83 -0.05 -3.43
C ILE A 42 -5.13 0.24 -4.76
N ALA A 43 -3.84 -0.12 -4.87
CA ALA A 43 -3.08 0.10 -6.10
C ALA A 43 -3.75 -0.59 -7.30
N LYS A 44 -4.27 -1.81 -7.09
CA LYS A 44 -5.03 -2.54 -8.11
C LYS A 44 -6.37 -1.84 -8.40
N ARG A 45 -7.21 -1.59 -7.39
CA ARG A 45 -8.55 -0.98 -7.55
C ARG A 45 -8.54 0.39 -8.21
N LEU A 46 -7.60 1.26 -7.83
CA LEU A 46 -7.44 2.58 -8.44
C LEU A 46 -6.74 2.54 -9.81
N GLY A 47 -6.27 1.38 -10.25
CA GLY A 47 -5.61 1.22 -11.55
C GLY A 47 -4.19 1.77 -11.59
N PHE A 48 -3.53 1.92 -10.44
CA PHE A 48 -2.11 2.27 -10.40
C PHE A 48 -1.24 1.12 -10.94
N VAL A 49 -1.70 -0.12 -10.81
CA VAL A 49 -0.97 -1.33 -11.22
C VAL A 49 -1.94 -2.31 -11.90
N LYS A 50 -1.40 -3.31 -12.61
CA LYS A 50 -2.21 -4.36 -13.23
C LYS A 50 -2.68 -5.36 -12.16
N MET A 51 -3.79 -6.03 -12.41
CA MET A 51 -4.31 -7.07 -11.51
C MET A 51 -3.34 -8.24 -11.32
N SER A 52 -2.56 -8.56 -12.36
CA SER A 52 -1.55 -9.61 -12.37
C SER A 52 -0.21 -9.22 -11.73
N ASP A 53 0.00 -7.95 -11.38
CA ASP A 53 1.27 -7.53 -10.81
C ASP A 53 1.47 -8.13 -9.39
N ASP A 54 2.69 -8.61 -9.14
CA ASP A 54 3.16 -9.08 -7.84
C ASP A 54 3.60 -7.91 -6.94
N VAL A 55 3.86 -8.20 -5.66
CA VAL A 55 4.22 -7.20 -4.64
C VAL A 55 5.45 -6.39 -5.04
N THR A 56 6.49 -7.05 -5.56
CA THR A 56 7.75 -6.42 -5.98
C THR A 56 7.54 -5.47 -7.17
N THR A 57 6.72 -5.87 -8.14
CA THR A 57 6.38 -5.06 -9.31
C THR A 57 5.52 -3.86 -8.92
N ILE A 58 4.58 -4.05 -7.99
CA ILE A 58 3.75 -2.97 -7.45
C ILE A 58 4.62 -1.93 -6.76
N GLU A 59 5.53 -2.35 -5.88
CA GLU A 59 6.48 -1.48 -5.19
C GLU A 59 7.29 -0.64 -6.20
N LYS A 60 7.89 -1.28 -7.20
CA LYS A 60 8.64 -0.60 -8.26
C LYS A 60 7.79 0.42 -9.03
N LYS A 61 6.55 0.06 -9.37
CA LYS A 61 5.63 0.95 -10.11
C LYS A 61 5.17 2.14 -9.27
N LEU A 62 4.89 1.95 -7.98
CA LEU A 62 4.52 3.03 -7.07
C LEU A 62 5.69 3.99 -6.86
N ARG A 63 6.91 3.48 -6.66
CA ARG A 63 8.13 4.29 -6.58
C ARG A 63 8.37 5.15 -7.82
N LYS A 64 8.13 4.61 -9.01
CA LYS A 64 8.28 5.38 -10.26
C LYS A 64 7.26 6.53 -10.41
N ARG A 65 6.14 6.49 -9.69
CA ARG A 65 5.03 7.45 -9.87
C ARG A 65 4.88 8.44 -8.72
N LEU A 66 5.46 8.14 -7.57
CA LEU A 66 5.40 8.99 -6.39
C LEU A 66 6.73 9.72 -6.21
N PRO A 67 6.74 10.97 -5.74
CA PRO A 67 7.98 11.62 -5.32
C PRO A 67 8.52 10.93 -4.06
N ILE A 68 9.85 10.81 -3.95
CA ILE A 68 10.54 9.99 -2.94
C ILE A 68 10.23 10.46 -1.51
N GLU A 69 10.08 11.76 -1.31
CA GLU A 69 9.74 12.40 -0.03
C GLU A 69 8.36 11.99 0.48
N ARG A 70 7.49 11.49 -0.43
CA ARG A 70 6.13 11.08 -0.09
C ARG A 70 5.98 9.59 0.16
N TYR A 71 7.03 8.76 0.06
CA TYR A 71 6.88 7.31 0.15
C TYR A 71 6.27 6.86 1.48
N ILE A 72 6.86 7.27 2.60
CA ILE A 72 6.41 6.90 3.95
C ILE A 72 4.99 7.43 4.20
N LYS A 73 4.76 8.71 3.91
CA LYS A 73 3.44 9.34 4.08
C LYS A 73 2.35 8.66 3.25
N THR A 74 2.64 8.38 1.98
CA THR A 74 1.68 7.76 1.06
C THR A 74 1.41 6.31 1.46
N HIS A 75 2.43 5.59 1.92
CA HIS A 75 2.29 4.24 2.45
C HIS A 75 1.26 4.20 3.60
N HIS A 76 1.40 5.06 4.61
CA HIS A 76 0.43 5.16 5.70
C HIS A 76 -0.97 5.58 5.23
N GLN A 77 -1.06 6.57 4.34
CA GLN A 77 -2.34 7.00 3.78
C GLN A 77 -3.07 5.85 3.07
N MET A 78 -2.34 5.03 2.30
CA MET A 78 -2.92 3.84 1.67
C MET A 78 -3.36 2.81 2.70
N ILE A 79 -2.59 2.54 3.76
CA ILE A 79 -3.02 1.64 4.84
C ILE A 79 -4.31 2.13 5.48
N HIS A 80 -4.36 3.39 5.92
CA HIS A 80 -5.54 3.96 6.58
C HIS A 80 -6.75 3.96 5.67
N PHE A 81 -6.58 4.39 4.41
CA PHE A 81 -7.66 4.37 3.43
C PHE A 81 -8.18 2.94 3.21
N GLY A 82 -7.29 1.96 3.10
CA GLY A 82 -7.68 0.56 2.89
C GLY A 82 -8.32 -0.10 4.10
N ARG A 83 -8.00 0.38 5.31
CA ARG A 83 -8.54 -0.14 6.56
C ARG A 83 -9.93 0.41 6.86
N TYR A 84 -10.14 1.71 6.64
CA TYR A 84 -11.35 2.40 7.08
C TYR A 84 -12.33 2.73 5.94
N TYR A 85 -11.87 2.85 4.69
CA TYR A 85 -12.72 3.23 3.55
C TYR A 85 -12.81 2.11 2.50
N CYS A 86 -11.67 1.73 1.90
CA CYS A 86 -11.59 0.72 0.85
C CYS A 86 -11.36 -0.69 1.43
N GLN A 87 -12.32 -1.14 2.24
CA GLN A 87 -12.29 -2.43 2.91
C GLN A 87 -12.31 -3.60 1.91
N ALA A 88 -11.79 -4.76 2.32
CA ALA A 88 -11.74 -5.95 1.48
C ALA A 88 -13.15 -6.52 1.23
N ARG A 89 -14.00 -6.53 2.26
CA ARG A 89 -15.41 -6.93 2.23
C ARG A 89 -16.27 -5.76 2.69
N GLY A 90 -17.51 -5.66 2.20
CA GLY A 90 -18.45 -4.61 2.62
C GLY A 90 -18.00 -3.19 2.30
N MET A 91 -17.25 -2.99 1.21
CA MET A 91 -16.74 -1.66 0.87
C MET A 91 -17.87 -0.65 0.69
N LYS A 92 -17.70 0.56 1.20
CA LYS A 92 -18.69 1.63 1.12
C LYS A 92 -18.32 2.60 -0.01
N CYS A 93 -18.42 2.15 -1.27
CA CYS A 93 -17.98 2.96 -2.41
C CYS A 93 -18.83 4.22 -2.60
N ALA A 94 -20.09 4.22 -2.16
CA ALA A 94 -20.98 5.37 -2.22
C ALA A 94 -20.40 6.63 -1.54
N HIS A 95 -19.64 6.46 -0.45
CA HIS A 95 -19.03 7.57 0.30
C HIS A 95 -17.53 7.72 0.02
N CYS A 96 -17.00 7.02 -0.99
CA CYS A 96 -15.59 7.05 -1.31
C CYS A 96 -15.27 8.33 -2.11
N PRO A 97 -14.34 9.19 -1.66
CA PRO A 97 -13.98 10.42 -2.37
C PRO A 97 -13.26 10.16 -3.70
N LEU A 98 -12.83 8.91 -3.95
CA LEU A 98 -12.15 8.50 -5.18
C LEU A 98 -13.06 7.68 -6.10
N VAL A 99 -14.37 7.60 -5.82
CA VAL A 99 -15.29 6.71 -6.53
C VAL A 99 -15.34 6.99 -8.03
N ASP A 100 -15.27 8.26 -8.42
CA ASP A 100 -15.37 8.70 -9.82
C ASP A 100 -14.16 8.28 -10.66
N ILE A 101 -12.97 8.27 -10.05
CA ILE A 101 -11.72 7.88 -10.72
C ILE A 101 -11.32 6.41 -10.48
N CYS A 102 -12.03 5.71 -9.59
CA CYS A 102 -11.74 4.32 -9.26
C CYS A 102 -12.07 3.39 -10.44
N ARG A 103 -11.15 2.46 -10.76
CA ARG A 103 -11.30 1.49 -11.86
C ARG A 103 -11.83 0.12 -11.43
N GLU A 104 -12.15 -0.05 -10.15
CA GLU A 104 -12.81 -1.25 -9.63
C GLU A 104 -14.17 -1.41 -10.34
N LYS A 105 -14.45 -2.61 -10.86
CA LYS A 105 -15.70 -2.89 -11.58
C LYS A 105 -16.85 -3.17 -10.61
N ASN A 106 -16.56 -3.82 -9.49
CA ASN A 106 -17.56 -4.26 -8.53
C ASN A 106 -17.82 -3.20 -7.46
N LYS A 107 -18.01 -1.92 -7.83
CA LYS A 107 -18.24 -0.84 -6.85
C LYS A 107 -19.56 -1.07 -6.10
N ASN A 108 -19.51 -1.05 -4.78
CA ASN A 108 -20.72 -1.09 -3.96
C ASN A 108 -21.25 0.32 -3.72
N LEU A 109 -22.17 0.74 -4.58
CA LEU A 109 -22.81 2.06 -4.54
C LEU A 109 -24.14 2.05 -3.75
N ALA A 110 -24.46 0.94 -3.08
CA ALA A 110 -25.61 0.91 -2.19
C ALA A 110 -25.40 1.91 -1.05
N VAL A 111 -26.35 2.85 -0.90
CA VAL A 111 -26.43 3.74 0.24
C VAL A 111 -27.19 2.99 1.33
N GLU A 112 -26.54 2.69 2.45
CA GLU A 112 -27.24 2.19 3.63
C GLU A 112 -28.26 3.26 4.05
N LYS A 113 -29.55 2.90 4.07
CA LYS A 113 -30.66 3.76 4.52
C LYS A 113 -30.56 4.05 6.01
#